data_AF-A0A2J1DXC6-F1
#
_entry.id   AF-A0A2J1DXC6-F1
#
_cell.length_a   1.000
_cell.length_b   1.000
_cell.length_c   1.000
_cell.angle_alpha   90.00
_cell.angle_beta   90.00
_cell.angle_gamma   90.00
#
_symmetry.space_group_name_H-M   'P 1'
#
loop_
_entity.id
_entity.type
_entity.pdbx_description
1 polymer ?
#
loop_
_entity_poly.entity_id
_entity_poly.type
_entity_poly.pdbx_seq_one_letter_code
_entity_poly.pdbx_strand_id
1 'polypeptide(L)'
;MRQIEDACLKQGISTETLMENAGRAVAVFARHLLEEQNGCRVLILAGAGNNGGDGLVAGRYLRSWGEKVSIFVPFIDTPKGKTVQGCLEASGDIFAGLAELEEHLADAD
;
A
#
# COMPACT_ATOMS: atom_id res chain seq x y z
N MET A 1 -11.19 -15.23 -8.54
CA MET A 1 -10.39 -13.99 -8.61
C MET A 1 -9.65 -13.86 -9.94
N ARG A 2 -8.61 -14.68 -10.20
CA ARG A 2 -7.74 -14.54 -11.39
C ARG A 2 -8.46 -14.53 -12.75
N GLN A 3 -9.45 -15.41 -12.92
CA GLN A 3 -10.25 -15.46 -14.16
C GLN A 3 -11.02 -14.15 -14.44
N ILE A 4 -11.43 -13.44 -13.40
CA ILE A 4 -12.15 -12.15 -13.52
C ILE A 4 -11.15 -11.05 -13.89
N GLU A 5 -9.97 -11.03 -13.25
CA GLU A 5 -8.88 -10.11 -13.60
C GLU A 5 -8.44 -10.29 -15.06
N ASP A 6 -8.25 -11.54 -15.50
CA ASP A 6 -7.90 -11.87 -16.88
C ASP A 6 -8.98 -11.40 -17.87
N ALA A 7 -10.26 -11.46 -17.47
CA ALA A 7 -11.36 -10.94 -18.30
C ALA A 7 -11.31 -9.41 -18.40
N CYS A 8 -11.03 -8.70 -17.32
CA CYS A 8 -10.84 -7.24 -17.33
C CYS A 8 -9.68 -6.81 -18.24
N LEU A 9 -8.54 -7.51 -18.14
CA LEU A 9 -7.36 -7.25 -18.98
C LEU A 9 -7.67 -7.45 -20.46
N LYS A 10 -8.42 -8.49 -20.82
CA LYS A 10 -8.89 -8.72 -22.21
C LYS A 10 -9.82 -7.63 -22.72
N GLN A 11 -10.53 -6.94 -21.83
CA GLN A 11 -11.37 -5.79 -22.16
C GLN A 11 -10.59 -4.45 -22.16
N GLY A 12 -9.27 -4.49 -22.00
CA GLY A 12 -8.41 -3.31 -22.03
C GLY A 12 -8.32 -2.56 -20.70
N ILE A 13 -8.87 -3.09 -19.61
CA ILE A 13 -8.69 -2.51 -18.27
C ILE A 13 -7.33 -2.95 -17.75
N SER A 14 -6.43 -2.02 -17.49
CA SER A 14 -5.07 -2.34 -17.05
C SER A 14 -5.04 -2.84 -15.60
N THR A 15 -4.01 -3.62 -15.25
CA THR A 15 -3.78 -4.06 -13.86
C THR A 15 -3.66 -2.89 -12.91
N GLU A 16 -3.00 -1.81 -13.35
CA GLU A 16 -2.84 -0.57 -12.59
C GLU A 16 -4.19 0.07 -12.30
N THR A 17 -5.13 0.06 -13.25
CA THR A 17 -6.49 0.58 -13.05
C THR A 17 -7.26 -0.25 -12.02
N LEU A 18 -7.13 -1.58 -12.08
CA LEU A 18 -7.77 -2.48 -11.11
C LEU A 18 -7.22 -2.25 -9.70
N MET A 19 -5.89 -2.16 -9.59
CA MET A 19 -5.17 -1.92 -8.34
C MET A 19 -5.48 -0.54 -7.75
N GLU A 20 -5.56 0.49 -8.61
CA GLU A 20 -5.95 1.85 -8.22
C GLU A 20 -7.33 1.87 -7.56
N ASN A 21 -8.29 1.17 -8.16
CA ASN A 21 -9.65 1.06 -7.63
C ASN A 21 -9.69 0.28 -6.31
N ALA A 22 -8.98 -0.86 -6.25
CA ALA A 22 -8.93 -1.70 -5.06
C ALA A 22 -8.27 -0.97 -3.88
N GLY A 23 -7.07 -0.42 -4.08
CA GLY A 23 -6.35 0.30 -3.04
C GLY A 23 -7.07 1.57 -2.59
N ARG A 24 -7.73 2.30 -3.50
CA ARG A 24 -8.57 3.45 -3.10
C ARG A 24 -9.73 3.01 -2.21
N ALA A 25 -10.40 1.91 -2.53
CA ALA A 25 -11.50 1.38 -1.71
C ALA A 25 -11.00 0.98 -0.31
N VAL A 26 -9.83 0.35 -0.23
CA VAL A 26 -9.16 0.03 1.05
C VAL A 26 -8.86 1.31 1.84
N ALA A 27 -8.31 2.34 1.21
CA ALA A 27 -8.02 3.61 1.89
C ALA A 27 -9.28 4.28 2.44
N VAL A 28 -10.37 4.36 1.65
CA VAL A 28 -11.64 4.94 2.09
C VAL A 28 -12.16 4.20 3.32
N PHE A 29 -12.17 2.87 3.27
CA PHE A 29 -12.64 2.06 4.40
C PHE A 29 -11.74 2.23 5.63
N ALA A 30 -10.41 2.19 5.44
CA ALA A 30 -9.45 2.41 6.52
C ALA A 30 -9.65 3.79 7.16
N ARG A 31 -9.83 4.85 6.38
CA ARG A 31 -10.08 6.20 6.92
C ARG A 31 -11.32 6.24 7.80
N HIS A 32 -12.42 5.60 7.40
CA HIS A 32 -13.61 5.52 8.26
C HIS A 32 -13.36 4.78 9.58
N LEU A 33 -12.47 3.79 9.60
CA LEU A 33 -12.05 3.14 10.85
C LEU A 33 -11.16 4.05 11.73
N LEU A 34 -10.42 4.97 11.11
CA LEU A 34 -9.52 5.90 11.80
C LEU A 34 -10.23 7.17 12.30
N GLU A 35 -11.38 7.55 11.74
CA GLU A 35 -12.14 8.76 12.14
C GLU A 35 -12.55 8.78 13.62
N GLU A 36 -12.59 7.62 14.30
CA GLU A 36 -12.83 7.52 15.74
C GLU A 36 -11.56 7.81 16.59
N GLN A 37 -10.41 8.02 15.96
CA GLN A 37 -9.09 8.09 16.60
C GLN A 37 -8.26 9.27 16.04
N ASN A 38 -8.13 10.35 16.81
CA ASN A 38 -7.29 11.49 16.41
C ASN A 38 -5.80 11.11 16.39
N GLY A 39 -5.11 11.39 15.29
CA GLY A 39 -3.65 11.29 15.20
C GLY A 39 -3.10 9.87 15.05
N CYS A 40 -3.89 8.95 14.51
CA CYS A 40 -3.46 7.57 14.27
C CYS A 40 -2.26 7.49 13.32
N ARG A 41 -1.38 6.53 13.64
CA ARG A 41 -0.29 6.10 12.77
C ARG A 41 -0.72 4.80 12.09
N VAL A 42 -0.53 4.69 10.79
CA VAL A 42 -0.90 3.53 9.98
C VAL A 42 0.36 2.81 9.54
N LEU A 43 0.47 1.53 9.90
CA LEU A 43 1.49 0.63 9.37
C LEU A 43 0.87 -0.29 8.33
N ILE A 44 1.38 -0.26 7.10
CA ILE A 44 0.98 -1.17 6.02
C ILE A 44 2.04 -2.25 5.83
N LEU A 45 1.63 -3.51 5.97
CA LEU A 45 2.49 -4.67 5.71
C LEU A 45 2.18 -5.21 4.31
N ALA A 46 3.04 -4.89 3.35
CA ALA A 46 2.81 -5.23 1.94
C ALA A 46 3.70 -6.39 1.47
N GLY A 47 3.04 -7.41 0.92
CA GLY A 47 3.71 -8.50 0.21
C GLY A 47 4.16 -8.10 -1.19
N ALA A 48 4.78 -9.02 -1.93
CA ALA A 48 5.32 -8.74 -3.27
C ALA A 48 4.28 -8.80 -4.42
N GLY A 49 3.04 -9.21 -4.14
CA GLY A 49 1.99 -9.44 -5.14
C GLY A 49 1.02 -8.27 -5.31
N ASN A 50 -0.08 -8.51 -6.03
CA ASN A 50 -1.12 -7.50 -6.30
C ASN A 50 -1.67 -6.86 -5.03
N ASN A 51 -1.95 -7.65 -3.98
CA ASN A 51 -2.41 -7.13 -2.69
C ASN A 51 -1.40 -6.17 -2.03
N GLY A 52 -0.09 -6.39 -2.25
CA GLY A 52 0.93 -5.45 -1.80
C GLY A 52 0.84 -4.13 -2.55
N GLY A 53 0.58 -4.20 -3.86
CA GLY A 53 0.30 -3.03 -4.69
C GLY A 53 -0.97 -2.29 -4.26
N ASP A 54 -2.06 -3.01 -3.97
CA ASP A 54 -3.29 -2.42 -3.41
C ASP A 54 -3.00 -1.70 -2.08
N GLY A 55 -2.17 -2.30 -1.21
CA GLY A 55 -1.73 -1.70 0.04
C GLY A 55 -0.90 -0.43 -0.17
N LEU A 56 -0.01 -0.40 -1.15
CA LEU A 56 0.77 0.79 -1.52
C LEU A 56 -0.12 1.91 -2.06
N VAL A 57 -1.06 1.58 -2.95
CA VAL A 57 -2.09 2.52 -3.43
C VAL A 57 -2.88 3.07 -2.24
N ALA A 58 -3.31 2.20 -1.32
CA ALA A 58 -4.05 2.63 -0.14
C ALA A 58 -3.22 3.59 0.74
N GLY A 59 -1.94 3.26 0.97
CA GLY A 59 -1.00 4.11 1.70
C GLY A 59 -0.84 5.49 1.09
N ARG A 60 -0.72 5.57 -0.25
CA ARG A 60 -0.67 6.84 -0.98
C ARG A 60 -1.92 7.70 -0.74
N TYR A 61 -3.12 7.10 -0.81
CA TYR A 61 -4.35 7.84 -0.53
C TYR A 61 -4.42 8.32 0.92
N LEU A 62 -4.17 7.43 1.89
CA LEU A 62 -4.20 7.78 3.31
C LEU A 62 -3.19 8.91 3.62
N ARG A 63 -1.97 8.82 3.11
CA ARG A 63 -0.96 9.88 3.24
C ARG A 63 -1.43 11.21 2.61
N SER A 64 -2.02 11.16 1.41
CA SER A 64 -2.56 12.37 0.75
C SER A 64 -3.71 13.02 1.52
N TRP A 65 -4.37 12.25 2.41
CA TRP A 65 -5.45 12.73 3.27
C TRP A 65 -4.98 13.19 4.65
N GLY A 66 -3.68 13.14 4.92
CA GLY A 66 -3.06 13.65 6.14
C GLY A 66 -2.72 12.58 7.18
N GLU A 67 -2.94 11.30 6.89
CA GLU A 67 -2.57 10.21 7.81
C GLU A 67 -1.04 10.00 7.85
N LYS A 68 -0.52 9.62 9.02
CA LYS A 68 0.89 9.23 9.18
C LYS A 68 1.05 7.77 8.75
N VAL A 69 1.59 7.53 7.56
CA VAL A 69 1.70 6.20 6.96
C VAL A 69 3.15 5.74 6.85
N SER A 70 3.44 4.59 7.45
CA SER A 70 4.68 3.82 7.28
C SER A 70 4.35 2.52 6.54
N ILE A 71 5.21 2.09 5.63
CA ILE A 71 4.97 0.89 4.81
C ILE A 71 6.16 -0.05 4.90
N PHE A 72 5.91 -1.31 5.23
CA PHE A 72 6.93 -2.36 5.25
C PHE A 72 6.76 -3.29 4.05
N VAL A 73 7.80 -3.39 3.22
CA VAL A 73 7.85 -4.21 2.00
C VAL A 73 9.19 -4.97 1.93
N PRO A 74 9.33 -6.13 2.60
CA PRO A 74 10.61 -6.83 2.73
C PRO A 74 11.12 -7.47 1.44
N PHE A 75 10.34 -7.40 0.35
CA PHE A 75 10.65 -8.05 -0.93
C PHE A 75 10.89 -7.04 -2.07
N ILE A 76 10.94 -5.75 -1.76
CA ILE A 76 11.01 -4.65 -2.72
C ILE A 76 12.18 -4.78 -3.71
N ASP A 77 13.34 -5.24 -3.23
CA ASP A 77 14.56 -5.41 -4.03
C ASP A 77 14.71 -6.81 -4.62
N THR A 78 13.68 -7.64 -4.50
CA THR A 78 13.69 -9.00 -5.05
C THR A 78 13.01 -9.02 -6.42
N PRO A 79 13.26 -10.04 -7.28
CA PRO A 79 12.53 -10.20 -8.53
C PRO A 79 11.00 -10.29 -8.36
N LYS A 80 10.52 -10.67 -7.16
CA LYS A 80 9.09 -10.70 -6.84
C LYS A 80 8.52 -9.31 -6.59
N GLY A 81 9.35 -8.33 -6.21
CA GLY A 81 8.97 -6.95 -5.87
C GLY A 81 8.60 -6.06 -7.06
N LYS A 82 8.73 -6.54 -8.31
CA LYS A 82 8.44 -5.72 -9.51
C LYS A 82 7.03 -5.15 -9.53
N THR A 83 6.04 -5.91 -9.05
CA THR A 83 4.64 -5.48 -9.00
C THR A 83 4.43 -4.29 -8.07
N VAL A 84 5.17 -4.26 -6.95
CA VAL A 84 5.05 -3.21 -5.93
C VAL A 84 5.95 -2.02 -6.23
N GLN A 85 7.05 -2.21 -6.97
CA GLN A 85 7.97 -1.14 -7.35
C GLN A 85 7.30 0.02 -8.10
N GLY A 86 6.34 -0.29 -8.99
CA GLY A 86 5.59 0.74 -9.71
C GLY A 86 4.69 1.62 -8.83
N CYS A 87 4.45 1.25 -7.58
CA CYS A 87 3.56 1.94 -6.64
C CYS A 87 4.30 2.64 -5.49
N LEU A 88 5.63 2.73 -5.52
CA LEU A 88 6.44 3.22 -4.39
C LEU A 88 6.49 4.74 -4.27
N GLU A 89 6.54 5.46 -5.40
CA GLU A 89 7.00 6.86 -5.45
C GLU A 89 6.14 7.86 -4.66
N ALA A 90 4.96 7.48 -4.18
CA ALA A 90 4.00 8.40 -3.54
C ALA A 90 3.40 7.88 -2.23
N SER A 91 3.95 6.82 -1.64
CA SER A 91 3.21 6.01 -0.66
C SER A 91 3.57 6.23 0.80
N GLY A 92 4.76 6.74 1.15
CA GLY A 92 5.13 6.74 2.56
C GLY A 92 6.61 6.84 2.85
N ASP A 93 6.91 6.69 4.13
CA ASP A 93 8.19 6.19 4.59
C ASP A 93 8.15 4.68 4.38
N ILE A 94 9.02 4.16 3.50
CA ILE A 94 9.00 2.79 3.03
C ILE A 94 10.24 2.06 3.56
N PHE A 95 10.01 0.91 4.18
CA PHE A 95 11.04 0.11 4.84
C PHE A 95 11.12 -1.27 4.22
N ALA A 96 12.33 -1.71 3.90
CA ALA A 96 12.62 -3.08 3.46
C ALA A 96 13.22 -3.91 4.60
N GLY A 97 13.95 -3.27 5.52
CA GLY A 97 14.54 -3.88 6.70
C GLY A 97 13.65 -3.76 7.94
N LEU A 98 13.57 -4.83 8.72
CA LEU A 98 12.84 -4.81 9.99
C LEU A 98 13.49 -3.86 11.01
N ALA A 99 14.82 -3.83 11.07
CA ALA A 99 15.56 -2.96 12.00
C ALA A 99 15.30 -1.47 11.75
N GLU A 100 15.29 -1.04 10.49
CA GLU A 100 14.99 0.34 10.10
C GLU A 100 13.55 0.73 10.45
N LEU A 101 12.61 -0.19 10.26
CA LEU A 101 11.23 0.01 10.67
C LEU A 101 11.09 0.12 12.19
N GLU A 102 11.76 -0.76 12.94
CA GLU A 102 11.75 -0.74 14.40
C GLU A 102 12.29 0.58 14.96
N GLU A 103 13.40 1.07 14.42
CA GLU A 103 13.97 2.37 14.77
C GLU A 103 13.00 3.52 14.50
N HIS A 104 12.43 3.58 13.29
CA HIS A 104 11.45 4.61 12.92
C HIS A 104 10.19 4.59 13.81
N LEU A 105 9.69 3.40 14.16
CA LEU A 105 8.51 3.28 15.02
C LEU A 105 8.80 3.65 16.48
N ALA A 106 10.04 3.45 16.95
CA ALA A 106 10.48 3.84 18.28
C ALA A 106 10.65 5.36 18.42
N ASP A 107 11.08 6.06 17.37
CA ASP A 107 11.27 7.52 17.36
C ASP A 107 9.97 8.32 17.22
N ALA A 108 8.85 7.63 16.95
CA ALA A 108 7.59 8.29 16.62
C ALA A 108 6.76 8.77 17.83
N ASP A 109 7.31 8.69 19.05
CA ASP A 109 6.68 9.09 20.33
C ASP A 109 6.75 10.60 20.66
#